data_AF-A0A3A4UN47-F1
#
_entry.id   AF-A0A3A4UN47-F1
#
_cell.length_a   1.000
_cell.length_b   1.000
_cell.length_c   1.000
_cell.angle_alpha   90.00
_cell.angle_beta   90.00
_cell.angle_gamma   90.00
#
_symmetry.space_group_name_H-M   'P 1'
#
loop_
_entity.id
_entity.type
_entity.pdbx_description
1 polymer ?
#
loop_
_entity_poly.entity_id
_entity_poly.type
_entity_poly.pdbx_seq_one_letter_code
_entity_poly.pdbx_strand_id
1 'polypeptide(L)'
;MTYASLETFLMPGALQCASCAGSHAQGQSSGFGLQGPKVCACRCHEAQLPKGDLKRILNQKERYRIRESGYFADAAKSYFSGEGKMLDDYLRGKGRDSYRLEGVGDADLGDAVAAALIDGDEVRIVGDYRFEQKLEEFAKEYGVPKEWAKRYVLDHENVHRWQKGVDLRSEWQAERDVEGTLMEYYGNLVGTGANVAMYRALHNIARNRFDGVERNYAGRVYDSVPIAA
;
A
#
# COMPACT_ATOMS: atom_id res chain seq x y z
N MET A 1 5.14 -15.94 53.18
CA MET A 1 4.59 -15.23 52.01
C MET A 1 5.65 -15.27 50.93
N THR A 2 5.47 -16.17 49.97
CA THR A 2 6.46 -16.58 48.97
C THR A 2 6.20 -15.85 47.65
N TYR A 3 7.24 -15.17 47.15
CA TYR A 3 7.24 -14.54 45.83
C TYR A 3 7.48 -15.61 44.75
N ALA A 4 6.60 -15.65 43.75
CA ALA A 4 6.76 -16.51 42.57
C ALA A 4 7.39 -15.72 41.41
N SER A 5 8.41 -16.37 40.85
CA SER A 5 9.27 -16.02 39.73
C SER A 5 8.52 -15.67 38.43
N LEU A 6 8.94 -14.59 37.77
CA LEU A 6 8.60 -14.26 36.38
C LEU A 6 9.55 -15.00 35.45
N GLU A 7 9.00 -15.93 34.67
CA GLU A 7 9.70 -16.68 33.64
C GLU A 7 10.00 -15.82 32.41
N THR A 8 11.26 -15.87 32.02
CA THR A 8 11.87 -15.31 30.81
C THR A 8 11.32 -16.00 29.56
N PHE A 9 10.60 -15.27 28.70
CA PHE A 9 10.27 -15.75 27.36
C PHE A 9 11.41 -15.44 26.40
N LEU A 10 12.21 -16.47 26.08
CA LEU A 10 13.23 -16.46 25.04
C LEU A 10 12.54 -16.50 23.66
N MET A 11 12.79 -15.50 22.83
CA MET A 11 12.49 -15.56 21.40
C MET A 11 13.67 -16.17 20.64
N PRO A 12 13.48 -17.21 19.83
CA PRO A 12 14.55 -17.78 19.01
C PRO A 12 14.73 -17.02 17.69
N GLY A 13 16.00 -16.78 17.34
CA GLY A 13 16.48 -16.85 15.95
C GLY A 13 16.40 -15.58 15.11
N ALA A 14 17.32 -14.65 15.35
CA ALA A 14 17.73 -13.69 14.32
C ALA A 14 18.54 -14.43 13.24
N LEU A 15 17.93 -14.62 12.06
CA LEU A 15 18.65 -15.01 10.85
C LEU A 15 19.42 -13.80 10.32
N GLN A 16 20.74 -13.84 10.53
CA GLN A 16 21.71 -12.99 9.87
C GLN A 16 21.58 -13.12 8.34
N CYS A 17 21.58 -12.00 7.63
CA CYS A 17 21.97 -11.99 6.23
C CYS A 17 23.02 -10.90 6.02
N ALA A 18 24.16 -11.35 5.50
CA ALA A 18 25.40 -10.61 5.37
C ALA A 18 25.37 -9.60 4.21
N SER A 19 26.16 -8.54 4.40
CA SER A 19 26.80 -7.63 3.44
C SER A 19 26.56 -7.82 1.94
N CYS A 20 26.34 -6.69 1.24
CA CYS A 20 27.14 -6.33 0.06
C CYS A 20 27.14 -4.80 -0.13
N ALA A 21 28.35 -4.23 -0.16
CA ALA A 21 28.64 -2.84 -0.51
C ALA A 21 28.77 -2.68 -2.03
N GLY A 22 28.36 -1.54 -2.57
CA GLY A 22 28.56 -1.22 -3.99
C GLY A 22 28.06 0.18 -4.35
N SER A 23 28.92 0.96 -5.00
CA SER A 23 28.97 2.42 -5.07
C SER A 23 28.32 3.06 -6.32
N HIS A 24 28.13 4.39 -6.29
CA HIS A 24 28.05 5.37 -7.42
C HIS A 24 26.77 5.37 -8.29
N ALA A 25 26.24 6.46 -8.86
CA ALA A 25 26.59 7.88 -9.00
C ALA A 25 25.33 8.72 -9.38
N GLN A 26 25.50 10.05 -9.36
CA GLN A 26 24.55 11.14 -9.59
C GLN A 26 23.97 11.23 -11.02
N GLY A 27 22.81 11.90 -11.16
CA GLY A 27 22.34 12.45 -12.44
C GLY A 27 21.06 13.26 -12.33
N GLN A 28 21.14 14.58 -12.52
CA GLN A 28 20.04 15.56 -12.54
C GLN A 28 19.27 15.53 -13.88
N SER A 29 17.97 15.84 -13.86
CA SER A 29 17.36 16.96 -14.59
C SER A 29 15.84 16.78 -14.82
N SER A 30 15.21 17.93 -15.01
CA SER A 30 13.78 18.30 -14.98
C SER A 30 13.02 18.05 -16.29
N GLY A 31 11.70 17.86 -16.20
CA GLY A 31 10.79 18.02 -17.34
C GLY A 31 9.32 17.78 -16.99
N PHE A 32 8.52 18.85 -16.99
CA PHE A 32 7.06 18.81 -16.88
C PHE A 32 6.44 18.22 -18.16
N GLY A 33 5.50 17.28 -18.03
CA GLY A 33 4.70 16.75 -19.12
C GLY A 33 3.48 15.99 -18.59
N LEU A 34 2.29 16.35 -19.08
CA LEU A 34 0.98 15.84 -18.68
C LEU A 34 0.94 14.31 -18.78
N GLN A 35 0.65 13.64 -17.65
CA GLN A 35 0.71 12.18 -17.49
C GLN A 35 -0.67 11.54 -17.74
N GLY A 36 -0.71 10.50 -18.58
CA GLY A 36 -1.87 9.60 -18.66
C GLY A 36 -2.11 8.83 -17.36
N PRO A 37 -3.23 8.09 -17.24
CA PRO A 37 -3.63 7.43 -16.00
C PRO A 37 -2.57 6.45 -15.49
N LYS A 38 -2.16 6.64 -14.24
CA LYS A 38 -1.22 5.79 -13.51
C LYS A 38 -2.02 4.83 -12.63
N VAL A 39 -1.79 3.53 -12.78
CA VAL A 39 -2.36 2.53 -11.89
C VAL A 39 -1.31 2.16 -10.86
N CYS A 40 -1.62 2.34 -9.57
CA CYS A 40 -0.88 1.69 -8.50
C CYS A 40 -1.68 0.45 -8.10
N ALA A 41 -1.17 -0.72 -8.45
CA ALA A 41 -1.76 -1.99 -8.04
C ALA A 41 -0.92 -2.57 -6.91
N CYS A 42 -1.47 -2.55 -5.70
CA CYS A 42 -0.80 -3.03 -4.51
C CYS A 42 -0.77 -4.55 -4.57
N ARG A 43 0.35 -5.07 -5.07
CA ARG A 43 0.64 -6.51 -5.07
C ARG A 43 0.98 -6.92 -3.64
N CYS A 44 -0.05 -7.05 -2.81
CA CYS A 44 0.11 -7.58 -1.47
C CYS A 44 0.56 -9.05 -1.48
N HIS A 45 0.57 -9.72 -2.64
CA HIS A 45 1.24 -11.00 -2.87
C HIS A 45 2.10 -10.95 -4.16
N GLU A 46 3.30 -11.53 -4.08
CA GLU A 46 4.23 -11.71 -5.19
C GLU A 46 3.56 -12.40 -6.39
N ALA A 47 3.52 -11.74 -7.54
CA ALA A 47 3.53 -12.36 -8.87
C ALA A 47 3.75 -11.31 -9.97
N GLN A 48 4.37 -11.74 -11.06
CA GLN A 48 4.87 -10.93 -12.18
C GLN A 48 3.73 -10.51 -13.11
N LEU A 49 3.69 -9.25 -13.54
CA LEU A 49 2.96 -8.87 -14.77
C LEU A 49 3.97 -8.84 -15.91
N PRO A 50 3.65 -9.41 -17.09
CA PRO A 50 4.53 -9.35 -18.25
C PRO A 50 4.82 -7.91 -18.68
N LYS A 51 6.09 -7.63 -18.98
CA LYS A 51 6.55 -6.38 -19.61
C LYS A 51 5.85 -6.21 -20.97
N GLY A 52 4.78 -5.41 -21.03
CA GLY A 52 4.04 -5.14 -22.27
C GLY A 52 2.74 -4.36 -22.08
N ASP A 53 2.16 -4.36 -20.88
CA ASP A 53 0.77 -3.93 -20.70
C ASP A 53 0.56 -2.46 -20.29
N LEU A 54 1.61 -1.64 -20.16
CA LEU A 54 1.46 -0.22 -19.80
C LEU A 54 0.74 0.63 -20.87
N LYS A 55 0.88 0.31 -22.16
CA LYS A 55 0.07 0.93 -23.25
C LYS A 55 -1.38 0.43 -23.29
N ARG A 56 -1.64 -0.71 -22.65
CA ARG A 56 -2.95 -1.38 -22.53
C ARG A 56 -3.80 -0.76 -21.39
N ILE A 57 -3.18 0.00 -20.49
CA ILE A 57 -3.77 0.67 -19.32
C ILE A 57 -4.54 1.95 -19.70
N LEU A 58 -4.36 2.50 -20.91
CA LEU A 58 -4.98 3.77 -21.33
C LEU A 58 -6.47 3.68 -21.74
N ASN A 59 -7.10 2.50 -21.65
CA ASN A 59 -8.55 2.33 -21.87
C ASN A 59 -9.21 1.66 -20.66
N GLN A 60 -8.95 2.24 -19.48
CA GLN A 60 -9.11 1.61 -18.16
C GLN A 60 -10.57 1.38 -17.72
N LYS A 61 -11.51 2.23 -18.14
CA LYS A 61 -12.94 2.10 -17.78
C LYS A 61 -13.63 0.87 -18.40
N GLU A 62 -13.14 0.35 -19.53
CA GLU A 62 -13.72 -0.84 -20.18
C GLU A 62 -13.08 -2.16 -19.72
N ARG A 63 -11.90 -2.11 -19.08
CA ARG A 63 -11.12 -3.32 -18.73
C ARG A 63 -11.44 -3.90 -17.38
N TYR A 64 -11.59 -3.05 -16.39
CA TYR A 64 -12.08 -3.48 -15.10
C TYR A 64 -13.59 -3.26 -15.15
N ARG A 65 -14.35 -4.35 -15.24
CA ARG A 65 -15.80 -4.30 -15.00
C ARG A 65 -16.01 -4.02 -13.51
N ILE A 66 -15.82 -2.77 -13.10
CA ILE A 66 -15.88 -2.41 -11.69
C ILE A 66 -17.31 -2.59 -11.21
N ARG A 67 -17.47 -3.46 -10.22
CA ARG A 67 -18.75 -3.66 -9.55
C ARG A 67 -18.79 -2.71 -8.37
N GLU A 68 -19.76 -1.82 -8.32
CA GLU A 68 -19.96 -0.90 -7.18
C GLU A 68 -20.55 -1.61 -5.95
N SER A 69 -20.66 -2.94 -6.00
CA SER A 69 -21.13 -3.81 -4.93
C SER A 69 -20.24 -5.05 -4.84
N GLY A 70 -20.09 -5.55 -3.62
CA GLY A 70 -19.15 -6.62 -3.29
C GLY A 70 -18.59 -6.41 -1.88
N TYR A 71 -17.90 -7.43 -1.38
CA TYR A 71 -17.35 -7.40 -0.02
C TYR A 71 -16.40 -6.22 0.16
N PHE A 72 -15.52 -5.96 -0.82
CA PHE A 72 -14.60 -4.84 -0.74
C PHE A 72 -15.33 -3.51 -0.83
N ALA A 73 -16.21 -3.34 -1.84
CA ALA A 73 -16.95 -2.08 -2.01
C ALA A 73 -17.70 -1.68 -0.73
N ASP A 74 -18.35 -2.63 -0.07
CA ASP A 74 -19.12 -2.36 1.15
C ASP A 74 -18.21 -2.06 2.35
N ALA A 75 -17.09 -2.79 2.48
CA ALA A 75 -16.08 -2.50 3.49
C ALA A 75 -15.45 -1.11 3.30
N ALA A 76 -15.11 -0.74 2.06
CA ALA A 76 -14.51 0.53 1.71
C ALA A 76 -15.48 1.70 1.97
N LYS A 77 -16.76 1.58 1.58
CA LYS A 77 -17.79 2.60 1.89
C LYS A 77 -17.91 2.86 3.40
N SER A 78 -17.95 1.79 4.19
CA SER A 78 -17.99 1.89 5.66
C SER A 78 -16.72 2.55 6.21
N TYR A 79 -15.56 2.13 5.73
CA TYR A 79 -14.27 2.69 6.13
C TYR A 79 -14.15 4.18 5.84
N PHE A 80 -14.40 4.64 4.60
CA PHE A 80 -14.26 6.05 4.22
C PHE A 80 -15.29 6.96 4.91
N SER A 81 -16.44 6.42 5.34
CA SER A 81 -17.42 7.19 6.11
C SER A 81 -17.13 7.24 7.62
N GLY A 82 -16.32 6.31 8.13
CA GLY A 82 -15.95 6.20 9.55
C GLY A 82 -14.44 6.24 9.78
N GLU A 83 -13.85 5.07 9.95
CA GLU A 83 -12.47 4.86 10.41
C GLU A 83 -11.38 5.53 9.58
N GLY A 84 -11.59 5.72 8.28
CA GLY A 84 -10.66 6.37 7.36
C GLY A 84 -10.48 7.86 7.62
N LYS A 85 -11.44 8.52 8.30
CA LYS A 85 -11.35 9.94 8.63
C LYS A 85 -10.14 10.29 9.49
N MET A 86 -9.75 9.40 10.42
CA MET A 86 -8.57 9.62 11.27
C MET A 86 -7.28 9.68 10.44
N LEU A 87 -7.16 8.82 9.43
CA LEU A 87 -6.01 8.83 8.52
C LEU A 87 -6.07 10.05 7.60
N ASP A 88 -7.24 10.40 7.06
CA ASP A 88 -7.43 11.61 6.26
C ASP A 88 -7.02 12.88 7.03
N ASP A 89 -7.40 13.00 8.30
CA ASP A 89 -7.03 14.16 9.13
C ASP A 89 -5.53 14.19 9.44
N TYR A 90 -4.92 13.03 9.68
CA TYR A 90 -3.47 12.91 9.85
C TYR A 90 -2.72 13.36 8.58
N LEU A 91 -3.13 12.90 7.40
CA LEU A 91 -2.49 13.23 6.12
C LEU A 91 -2.71 14.70 5.75
N ARG A 92 -3.90 15.25 6.03
CA ARG A 92 -4.15 16.69 5.91
C ARG A 92 -3.25 17.50 6.85
N GLY A 93 -3.08 17.05 8.09
CA GLY A 93 -2.19 17.68 9.06
C GLY A 93 -0.71 17.66 8.64
N LYS A 94 -0.33 16.71 7.79
CA LYS A 94 0.98 16.63 7.12
C LYS A 94 1.10 17.52 5.89
N GLY A 95 0.03 18.24 5.52
CA GLY A 95 0.00 19.11 4.34
C GLY A 95 -0.03 18.35 3.02
N ARG A 96 -0.49 17.09 3.00
CA ARG A 96 -0.67 16.32 1.76
C ARG A 96 -1.94 16.75 1.04
N ASP A 97 -1.93 16.61 -0.28
CA ASP A 97 -3.12 16.76 -1.12
C ASP A 97 -3.69 15.39 -1.50
N SER A 98 -5.01 15.31 -1.64
CA SER A 98 -5.70 14.08 -2.06
C SER A 98 -6.22 14.18 -3.49
N TYR A 99 -6.16 13.07 -4.23
CA TYR A 99 -7.03 12.83 -5.37
C TYR A 99 -8.50 12.81 -4.92
N ARG A 100 -9.41 13.27 -5.78
CA ARG A 100 -10.85 13.20 -5.54
C ARG A 100 -11.30 11.74 -5.63
N LEU A 101 -11.85 11.20 -4.55
CA LEU A 101 -12.42 9.85 -4.57
C LEU A 101 -13.69 9.84 -5.44
N GLU A 102 -13.60 9.26 -6.63
CA GLU A 102 -14.71 9.13 -7.58
C GLU A 102 -15.63 7.96 -7.22
N GLY A 103 -15.06 6.87 -6.66
CA GLY A 103 -15.83 5.73 -6.21
C GLY A 103 -15.00 4.63 -5.57
N VAL A 104 -15.70 3.60 -5.12
CA VAL A 104 -15.10 2.34 -4.64
C VAL A 104 -15.81 1.16 -5.28
N GLY A 105 -15.11 0.05 -5.49
CA GLY A 105 -15.71 -1.13 -6.11
C GLY A 105 -14.85 -2.39 -6.07
N ASP A 106 -15.33 -3.44 -6.71
CA ASP A 106 -14.61 -4.70 -6.87
C ASP A 106 -14.24 -4.89 -8.35
N ALA A 107 -13.06 -5.43 -8.62
CA ALA A 107 -12.52 -5.69 -9.95
C ALA A 107 -11.72 -7.00 -9.97
N ASP A 108 -11.38 -7.52 -11.16
CA ASP A 108 -10.39 -8.59 -11.27
C ASP A 108 -9.00 -7.96 -11.25
N LEU A 109 -8.26 -8.13 -10.17
CA LEU A 109 -6.93 -7.54 -9.98
C LEU A 109 -5.81 -8.58 -10.13
N GLY A 110 -6.13 -9.79 -10.60
CA GLY A 110 -5.17 -10.90 -10.69
C GLY A 110 -4.67 -11.27 -9.31
N ASP A 111 -3.45 -10.86 -8.97
CA ASP A 111 -2.77 -11.20 -7.71
C ASP A 111 -2.85 -10.08 -6.66
N ALA A 112 -3.13 -8.84 -7.06
CA ALA A 112 -3.26 -7.72 -6.12
C ALA A 112 -4.51 -7.84 -5.24
N VAL A 113 -4.43 -7.41 -3.98
CA VAL A 113 -5.58 -7.47 -3.05
C VAL A 113 -6.51 -6.29 -3.29
N ALA A 114 -5.93 -5.11 -3.45
CA ALA A 114 -6.62 -3.88 -3.78
C ALA A 114 -5.71 -3.00 -4.66
N ALA A 115 -6.28 -1.92 -5.20
CA ALA A 115 -5.58 -0.96 -6.03
C ALA A 115 -6.23 0.41 -5.98
N ALA A 116 -5.42 1.44 -6.20
CA ALA A 116 -5.83 2.80 -6.47
C ALA A 116 -5.68 3.11 -7.97
N LEU A 117 -6.81 3.33 -8.64
CA LEU A 117 -6.87 3.68 -10.06
C LEU A 117 -6.95 5.21 -10.19
N ILE A 118 -5.85 5.85 -10.60
CA ILE A 118 -5.76 7.32 -10.68
C ILE A 118 -5.95 7.76 -12.13
N ASP A 119 -6.89 8.70 -12.34
CA ASP A 119 -7.17 9.33 -13.63
C ASP A 119 -7.26 10.86 -13.46
N GLY A 120 -6.23 11.56 -13.90
CA GLY A 120 -6.09 12.99 -13.69
C GLY A 120 -6.13 13.36 -12.20
N ASP A 121 -7.18 14.05 -11.80
CA ASP A 121 -7.40 14.51 -10.42
C ASP A 121 -8.31 13.59 -9.60
N GLU A 122 -8.73 12.46 -10.18
CA GLU A 122 -9.63 11.50 -9.59
C GLU A 122 -8.92 10.20 -9.23
N VAL A 123 -9.47 9.50 -8.23
CA VAL A 123 -9.05 8.15 -7.87
C VAL A 123 -10.27 7.27 -7.61
N ARG A 124 -10.19 6.03 -8.04
CA ARG A 124 -11.12 4.97 -7.66
C ARG A 124 -10.38 3.89 -6.91
N ILE A 125 -10.89 3.50 -5.74
CA ILE A 125 -10.26 2.46 -4.92
C ILE A 125 -11.00 1.14 -5.16
N VAL A 126 -10.29 0.11 -5.59
CA VAL A 126 -10.89 -1.17 -5.94
C VAL A 126 -10.24 -2.34 -5.20
N GLY A 127 -11.05 -3.32 -4.83
CA GLY A 127 -10.59 -4.61 -4.30
C GLY A 127 -10.72 -5.71 -5.35
N ASP A 128 -9.99 -6.79 -5.17
CA ASP A 128 -10.13 -7.98 -6.02
C ASP A 128 -11.49 -8.67 -5.79
N TYR A 129 -12.06 -9.34 -6.80
CA TYR A 129 -13.26 -10.17 -6.60
C TYR A 129 -13.08 -11.27 -5.54
N ARG A 130 -11.85 -11.70 -5.30
CA ARG A 130 -11.47 -12.67 -4.24
C ARG A 130 -10.92 -11.95 -3.01
N PHE A 131 -11.27 -10.69 -2.78
CA PHE A 131 -10.73 -9.87 -1.70
C PHE A 131 -10.77 -10.58 -0.35
N GLU A 132 -11.90 -11.18 0.02
CA GLU A 132 -12.03 -11.86 1.32
C GLU A 132 -11.05 -13.04 1.47
N GLN A 133 -10.88 -13.86 0.43
CA GLN A 133 -9.90 -14.96 0.44
C GLN A 133 -8.48 -14.42 0.58
N LYS A 134 -8.10 -13.44 -0.25
CA LYS A 134 -6.73 -12.89 -0.20
C LYS A 134 -6.47 -12.17 1.12
N LEU A 135 -7.51 -11.60 1.73
CA LEU A 135 -7.42 -10.99 3.03
C LEU A 135 -7.14 -12.02 4.13
N GLU A 136 -7.71 -13.22 4.04
CA GLU A 136 -7.40 -14.34 4.95
C GLU A 136 -5.96 -14.81 4.79
N GLU A 137 -5.46 -14.88 3.56
CA GLU A 137 -4.06 -15.21 3.25
C GLU A 137 -3.12 -14.16 3.86
N PHE A 138 -3.39 -12.87 3.63
CA PHE A 138 -2.65 -11.76 4.23
C PHE A 138 -2.69 -11.78 5.76
N ALA A 139 -3.87 -11.98 6.35
CA ALA A 139 -4.04 -12.05 7.81
C ALA A 139 -3.21 -13.19 8.41
N LYS A 140 -3.19 -14.35 7.76
CA LYS A 140 -2.38 -15.51 8.15
C LYS A 140 -0.88 -15.24 8.03
N GLU A 141 -0.44 -14.60 6.95
CA GLU A 141 0.97 -14.24 6.73
C GLU A 141 1.54 -13.40 7.89
N TYR A 142 0.79 -12.39 8.33
CA TYR A 142 1.22 -11.49 9.41
C TYR A 142 0.78 -11.92 10.82
N GLY A 143 0.06 -13.03 10.94
CA GLY A 143 -0.43 -13.54 12.23
C GLY A 143 -1.40 -12.58 12.94
N VAL A 144 -2.27 -11.91 12.17
CA VAL A 144 -3.25 -10.93 12.69
C VAL A 144 -4.69 -11.36 12.40
N PRO A 145 -5.68 -10.86 13.15
CA PRO A 145 -7.09 -11.03 12.79
C PRO A 145 -7.41 -10.44 11.41
N LYS A 146 -8.31 -11.10 10.66
CA LYS A 146 -8.79 -10.65 9.35
C LYS A 146 -9.24 -9.19 9.33
N GLU A 147 -9.89 -8.74 10.39
CA GLU A 147 -10.35 -7.35 10.52
C GLU A 147 -9.19 -6.33 10.58
N TRP A 148 -8.06 -6.71 11.21
CA TRP A 148 -6.87 -5.84 11.24
C TRP A 148 -6.18 -5.81 9.89
N ALA A 149 -6.08 -6.95 9.21
CA ALA A 149 -5.63 -7.01 7.81
C ALA A 149 -6.50 -6.12 6.91
N LYS A 150 -7.82 -6.14 7.08
CA LYS A 150 -8.76 -5.34 6.28
C LYS A 150 -8.48 -3.86 6.46
N ARG A 151 -8.33 -3.46 7.73
CA ARG A 151 -7.98 -2.09 8.10
C ARG A 151 -6.68 -1.66 7.44
N TYR A 152 -5.65 -2.51 7.49
CA TYR A 152 -4.36 -2.23 6.87
C TYR A 152 -4.48 -1.98 5.36
N VAL A 153 -5.16 -2.86 4.63
CA VAL A 153 -5.30 -2.74 3.17
C VAL A 153 -6.06 -1.46 2.81
N LEU A 154 -7.13 -1.12 3.53
CA LEU A 154 -7.89 0.10 3.26
C LEU A 154 -7.10 1.37 3.60
N ASP A 155 -6.36 1.38 4.71
CA ASP A 155 -5.45 2.49 5.04
C ASP A 155 -4.36 2.63 3.96
N HIS A 156 -3.79 1.53 3.47
CA HIS A 156 -2.78 1.51 2.42
C HIS A 156 -3.28 2.16 1.12
N GLU A 157 -4.43 1.72 0.61
CA GLU A 157 -5.02 2.33 -0.58
C GLU A 157 -5.43 3.79 -0.35
N ASN A 158 -5.84 4.14 0.88
CA ASN A 158 -6.14 5.53 1.20
C ASN A 158 -4.87 6.39 1.14
N VAL A 159 -3.70 5.91 1.58
CA VAL A 159 -2.47 6.71 1.42
C VAL A 159 -2.14 6.94 -0.05
N HIS A 160 -2.34 5.98 -0.95
CA HIS A 160 -2.20 6.22 -2.40
C HIS A 160 -3.09 7.35 -2.91
N ARG A 161 -4.34 7.44 -2.41
CA ARG A 161 -5.23 8.58 -2.69
C ARG A 161 -4.63 9.92 -2.22
N TRP A 162 -3.75 9.94 -1.22
CA TRP A 162 -3.09 11.15 -0.70
C TRP A 162 -1.67 11.37 -1.25
N GLN A 163 -1.32 10.73 -2.37
CA GLN A 163 -0.04 10.95 -3.07
C GLN A 163 -0.12 12.02 -4.17
N LYS A 164 -1.20 12.81 -4.21
CA LYS A 164 -1.35 13.86 -5.23
C LYS A 164 -0.23 14.89 -5.09
N GLY A 165 0.46 15.15 -6.21
CA GLY A 165 1.55 16.14 -6.27
C GLY A 165 2.87 15.69 -5.64
N VAL A 166 2.98 14.46 -5.13
CA VAL A 166 4.25 13.92 -4.63
C VAL A 166 5.13 13.47 -5.82
N ASP A 167 6.40 13.89 -5.87
CA ASP A 167 7.35 13.49 -6.94
C ASP A 167 7.80 12.03 -6.75
N LEU A 168 6.94 11.11 -7.16
CA LEU A 168 7.16 9.65 -7.15
C LEU A 168 7.42 9.18 -8.59
N ARG A 169 8.64 8.75 -8.86
CA ARG A 169 9.14 8.42 -10.21
C ARG A 169 9.08 6.93 -10.52
N SER A 170 8.67 6.10 -9.56
CA SER A 170 8.57 4.65 -9.71
C SER A 170 7.52 4.05 -8.77
N GLU A 171 7.04 2.84 -9.10
CA GLU A 171 6.17 2.04 -8.21
C GLU A 171 6.82 1.85 -6.84
N TRP A 172 8.13 1.54 -6.79
CA TRP A 172 8.83 1.34 -5.51
C TRP A 172 8.84 2.60 -4.64
N GLN A 173 8.96 3.80 -5.23
CA GLN A 173 8.91 5.04 -4.47
C GLN A 173 7.51 5.27 -3.91
N ALA A 174 6.47 5.00 -4.70
CA ALA A 174 5.08 5.14 -4.28
C ALA A 174 4.73 4.19 -3.13
N GLU A 175 5.08 2.91 -3.26
CA GLU A 175 4.86 1.91 -2.21
C GLU A 175 5.67 2.25 -0.95
N ARG A 176 6.93 2.67 -1.10
CA ARG A 176 7.77 3.06 0.05
C ARG A 176 7.20 4.27 0.79
N ASP A 177 6.65 5.25 0.07
CA ASP A 177 5.95 6.38 0.67
C ASP A 177 4.70 5.93 1.44
N VAL A 178 3.90 5.01 0.89
CA VAL A 178 2.74 4.45 1.59
C VAL A 178 3.15 3.77 2.88
N GLU A 179 4.07 2.81 2.81
CA GLU A 179 4.44 2.02 3.99
C GLU A 179 5.14 2.88 5.05
N GLY A 180 5.95 3.87 4.63
CA GLY A 180 6.58 4.81 5.55
C GLY A 180 5.56 5.70 6.26
N THR A 181 4.54 6.16 5.52
CA THR A 181 3.45 6.97 6.06
C THR A 181 2.60 6.19 7.07
N LEU A 182 2.25 4.94 6.74
CA LEU A 182 1.50 4.06 7.64
C LEU A 182 2.31 3.67 8.87
N MET A 183 3.60 3.38 8.71
CA MET A 183 4.50 3.11 9.83
C MET A 183 4.51 4.29 10.81
N GLU A 184 4.68 5.52 10.32
CA GLU A 184 4.63 6.71 11.19
C GLU A 184 3.26 6.89 11.83
N TYR A 185 2.18 6.79 11.05
CA TYR A 185 0.80 6.96 11.52
C TYR A 185 0.45 6.00 12.66
N TYR A 186 0.67 4.69 12.47
CA TYR A 186 0.39 3.71 13.51
C TYR A 186 1.33 3.84 14.71
N GLY A 187 2.58 4.26 14.49
CA GLY A 187 3.52 4.56 15.58
C GLY A 187 3.00 5.66 16.51
N ASN A 188 2.41 6.71 15.94
CA ASN A 188 1.77 7.77 16.72
C ASN A 188 0.54 7.26 17.48
N LEU A 189 -0.28 6.40 16.86
CA LEU A 189 -1.48 5.85 17.50
C LEU A 189 -1.17 4.88 18.65
N VAL A 190 -0.08 4.12 18.57
CA VAL A 190 0.40 3.29 19.69
C VAL A 190 0.62 4.14 20.95
N GLY A 191 1.04 5.40 20.82
CA GLY A 191 1.23 6.34 21.93
C GLY A 191 -0.05 6.84 22.59
N THR A 192 -1.23 6.61 21.99
CA THR A 192 -2.52 7.16 22.47
C THR A 192 -3.23 6.28 23.50
N GLY A 193 -2.82 5.01 23.65
CA GLY A 193 -3.37 4.08 24.66
C GLY A 193 -4.63 3.31 24.25
N ALA A 194 -5.38 3.73 23.22
CA ALA A 194 -6.52 2.97 22.69
C ALA A 194 -6.05 1.96 21.62
N ASN A 195 -6.61 0.75 21.61
CA ASN A 195 -6.34 -0.30 20.61
C ASN A 195 -4.84 -0.57 20.36
N VAL A 196 -3.99 -0.40 21.37
CA VAL A 196 -2.52 -0.47 21.26
C VAL A 196 -2.04 -1.77 20.61
N ALA A 197 -2.67 -2.90 20.92
CA ALA A 197 -2.32 -4.19 20.33
C ALA A 197 -2.51 -4.19 18.81
N MET A 198 -3.65 -3.65 18.33
CA MET A 198 -3.95 -3.53 16.91
C MET A 198 -2.95 -2.58 16.24
N TYR A 199 -2.78 -1.36 16.74
CA TYR A 199 -1.87 -0.39 16.11
C TYR A 199 -0.41 -0.84 16.12
N ARG A 200 0.02 -1.56 17.15
CA ARG A 200 1.36 -2.17 17.16
C ARG A 200 1.50 -3.24 16.09
N ALA A 201 0.48 -4.07 15.89
CA ALA A 201 0.48 -5.06 14.81
C ALA A 201 0.52 -4.38 13.44
N LEU A 202 -0.34 -3.39 13.19
CA LEU A 202 -0.38 -2.63 11.93
C LEU A 202 0.93 -1.88 11.65
N HIS A 203 1.53 -1.26 12.67
CA HIS A 203 2.87 -0.66 12.59
C HIS A 203 3.93 -1.69 12.16
N ASN A 204 3.88 -2.89 12.72
CA ASN A 204 4.84 -3.94 12.37
C ASN A 204 4.65 -4.45 10.93
N ILE A 205 3.41 -4.55 10.45
CA ILE A 205 3.12 -4.86 9.03
C ILE A 205 3.74 -3.77 8.15
N ALA A 206 3.46 -2.49 8.42
CA ALA A 206 4.01 -1.36 7.67
C ALA A 206 5.53 -1.34 7.65
N ARG A 207 6.19 -1.56 8.80
CA ARG A 207 7.64 -1.65 8.86
C ARG A 207 8.19 -2.81 8.03
N ASN A 208 7.64 -4.01 8.21
CA ASN A 208 8.09 -5.20 7.46
C ASN A 208 7.96 -4.99 5.95
N ARG A 209 6.86 -4.35 5.52
CA ARG A 209 6.62 -4.04 4.11
C ARG A 209 7.53 -2.92 3.61
N PHE A 210 7.75 -1.85 4.38
CA PHE A 210 8.70 -0.78 4.07
C PHE A 210 10.12 -1.31 3.82
N ASP A 211 10.63 -2.18 4.70
CA ASP A 211 11.92 -2.84 4.58
C ASP A 211 11.96 -3.85 3.41
N GLY A 212 10.79 -4.29 2.94
CA GLY A 212 10.60 -5.19 1.80
C GLY A 212 10.49 -4.48 0.45
N VAL A 213 10.10 -3.20 0.40
CA VAL A 213 9.78 -2.52 -0.88
C VAL A 213 10.95 -2.57 -1.87
N GLU A 214 12.17 -2.29 -1.41
CA GLU A 214 13.33 -2.34 -2.29
C GLU A 214 13.56 -3.75 -2.84
N ARG A 215 13.45 -4.80 -2.01
CA ARG A 215 13.59 -6.19 -2.49
C ARG A 215 12.48 -6.60 -3.47
N ASN A 216 11.26 -6.13 -3.23
CA ASN A 216 10.09 -6.51 -4.02
C ASN A 216 10.03 -5.79 -5.38
N TYR A 217 10.70 -4.63 -5.50
CA TYR A 217 10.59 -3.75 -6.66
C TYR A 217 11.92 -3.29 -7.30
N ALA A 218 13.07 -3.31 -6.62
CA ALA A 218 14.35 -2.77 -7.13
C ALA A 218 15.04 -3.62 -8.20
N GLY A 219 14.63 -4.88 -8.39
CA GLY A 219 15.07 -5.70 -9.51
C GLY A 219 14.35 -5.41 -10.83
N ARG A 220 13.33 -4.55 -10.82
CA ARG A 220 12.57 -4.20 -12.03
C ARG A 220 13.25 -3.04 -12.73
N VAL A 221 14.19 -3.36 -13.61
CA VAL A 221 14.64 -2.40 -14.62
C VAL A 221 13.44 -2.10 -15.51
N TYR A 222 12.78 -0.98 -15.23
CA TYR A 222 11.89 -0.35 -16.20
C TYR A 222 12.81 0.15 -17.30
N ASP A 223 12.83 -0.58 -18.42
CA ASP A 223 13.36 -0.02 -19.65
C ASP A 223 12.55 1.25 -19.88
N SER A 224 13.16 2.41 -19.61
CA SER A 224 12.60 3.69 -19.99
C SER A 224 12.29 3.56 -21.48
N VAL A 225 11.00 3.53 -21.82
CA VAL A 225 10.58 3.49 -23.22
C VAL A 225 11.31 4.66 -23.90
N PRO A 226 12.15 4.41 -24.91
CA PRO A 226 12.82 5.50 -25.60
C PRO A 226 11.74 6.39 -26.18
N ILE A 227 11.71 7.64 -25.70
CA ILE A 227 10.84 8.66 -26.24
C ILE A 227 11.39 8.95 -27.63
N ALA A 228 10.60 8.65 -28.66
CA ALA A 228 10.94 9.01 -30.03
C ALA A 228 11.12 10.54 -30.09
N ALA A 229 12.27 10.96 -30.61
CA ALA A 229 12.68 12.35 -30.78
C ALA A 229 11.76 13.11 -31.76
#